data_AF-A0A2W5T4D8-F1
#
_entry.id   AF-A0A2W5T4D8-F1
#
_cell.length_a   1.000
_cell.length_b   1.000
_cell.length_c   1.000
_cell.angle_alpha   90.00
_cell.angle_beta   90.00
_cell.angle_gamma   90.00
#
_symmetry.space_group_name_H-M   'P 1'
#
loop_
_entity.id
_entity.type
_entity.pdbx_description
1 polymer ?
#
loop_
_entity_poly.entity_id
_entity_poly.type
_entity_poly.pdbx_seq_one_letter_code
_entity_poly.pdbx_strand_id
1 'polypeptide(L)'
;MDATPRLTREDKRTLGLSSLGGALEFYDFVIYVFYAKIISELFFPAGLSPFWAMLNTYGIFAAGYFFRPLGGVVMAHFGDLIGRKRLFSLSILLMALPTLMIGVMPTFETIGYAAPLLLLLMRVIQGIAIGGEIPAAWTFVSEHVPSEKIGFANGLLTAGLSLGILLGALMSLFISLQFSEAAIHDWAWRIPFIVGGIFGLVALYLRSYLKETPVFKAMQARKELSKEMPVKQVLARHKTAVVIGMLLTWFLTACVVVLILAMPNLLTGAFGFERSDAFQMQSAAIIMQMLGCILAGILADRFGAAKVLIFGSLGVAAIATIFYHSLGAVSPT
;
A
#
# COMPACT_ATOMS: atom_id res chain seq x y z
N MET A 1 -34.12 -10.03 17.85
CA MET A 1 -33.78 -9.60 16.48
C MET A 1 -33.09 -8.26 16.62
N ASP A 2 -31.79 -8.28 16.89
CA ASP A 2 -31.02 -7.04 17.05
C ASP A 2 -30.91 -6.36 15.68
N ALA A 3 -31.43 -5.15 15.60
CA ALA A 3 -31.32 -4.32 14.41
C ALA A 3 -29.84 -4.09 14.11
N THR A 4 -29.33 -4.70 13.03
CA THR A 4 -27.98 -4.45 12.56
C THR A 4 -27.81 -2.94 12.31
N PRO A 5 -26.78 -2.30 12.88
CA PRO A 5 -26.64 -0.87 12.76
C PRO A 5 -26.40 -0.53 11.29
N ARG A 6 -27.31 0.26 10.70
CA ARG A 6 -27.09 0.81 9.36
C ARG A 6 -26.07 1.94 9.45
N LEU A 7 -25.05 1.91 8.60
CA LEU A 7 -24.06 2.99 8.49
C LEU A 7 -24.76 4.34 8.32
N THR A 8 -24.54 5.23 9.29
CA THR A 8 -25.07 6.61 9.27
C THR A 8 -24.34 7.44 8.20
N ARG A 9 -24.87 8.63 7.89
CA ARG A 9 -24.20 9.57 6.97
C ARG A 9 -22.82 10.00 7.50
N GLU A 10 -22.67 10.07 8.82
CA GLU A 10 -21.41 10.37 9.50
C GLU A 10 -20.42 9.21 9.39
N ASP A 11 -20.88 7.95 9.52
CA ASP A 11 -20.03 6.77 9.31
C ASP A 11 -19.53 6.68 7.88
N LYS A 12 -20.39 6.95 6.89
CA LYS A 12 -20.00 6.99 5.46
C LYS A 12 -18.98 8.08 5.16
N ARG A 13 -19.15 9.27 5.75
CA ARG A 13 -18.19 10.38 5.61
C ARG A 13 -16.84 10.02 6.25
N THR A 14 -16.88 9.38 7.40
CA THR A 14 -15.68 8.94 8.14
C THR A 14 -14.96 7.84 7.39
N LEU A 15 -15.69 6.84 6.89
CA LEU A 15 -15.12 5.78 6.06
C LEU A 15 -14.49 6.33 4.79
N GLY A 16 -15.16 7.26 4.10
CA GLY A 16 -14.61 7.91 2.91
C GLY A 16 -13.30 8.67 3.20
N LEU A 17 -13.25 9.41 4.30
CA LEU A 17 -12.04 10.15 4.69
C LEU A 17 -10.92 9.23 5.18
N SER A 18 -11.24 8.13 5.88
CA SER A 18 -10.26 7.09 6.24
C SER A 18 -9.72 6.37 5.01
N SER A 19 -10.57 6.04 4.05
CA SER A 19 -10.17 5.45 2.77
C SER A 19 -9.28 6.39 1.96
N LEU A 20 -9.55 7.70 1.97
CA LEU A 20 -8.68 8.71 1.33
C LEU A 20 -7.31 8.78 2.01
N GLY A 21 -7.25 8.71 3.35
CA GLY A 21 -6.00 8.58 4.09
C GLY A 21 -5.21 7.35 3.62
N GLY A 22 -5.83 6.17 3.68
CA GLY A 22 -5.20 4.92 3.24
C GLY A 22 -4.79 4.91 1.77
N ALA A 23 -5.55 5.54 0.88
CA ALA A 23 -5.16 5.69 -0.53
C ALA A 23 -3.86 6.50 -0.65
N LEU A 24 -3.73 7.61 0.07
CA LEU A 24 -2.52 8.43 0.03
C LEU A 24 -1.30 7.72 0.64
N GLU A 25 -1.50 6.88 1.65
CA GLU A 25 -0.42 6.00 2.16
C GLU A 25 0.08 5.04 1.08
N PHE A 26 -0.82 4.44 0.30
CA PHE A 26 -0.43 3.57 -0.81
C PHE A 26 0.25 4.32 -1.95
N TYR A 27 -0.16 5.56 -2.26
CA TYR A 27 0.51 6.41 -3.25
C TYR A 27 2.01 6.53 -2.94
N ASP A 28 2.35 7.01 -1.74
CA ASP A 28 3.73 7.23 -1.29
C ASP A 28 4.54 5.92 -1.29
N PHE A 29 3.87 4.83 -0.93
CA PHE A 29 4.49 3.53 -0.84
C PHE A 29 4.89 2.96 -2.20
N VAL A 30 4.02 3.08 -3.22
CA VAL A 30 4.24 2.46 -4.54
C VAL A 30 5.19 3.23 -5.44
N ILE A 31 5.27 4.55 -5.29
CA ILE A 31 6.14 5.40 -6.14
C ILE A 31 7.59 4.96 -6.07
N TYR A 32 8.05 4.50 -4.91
CA TYR A 32 9.39 3.94 -4.79
C TYR A 32 9.66 2.77 -5.71
N VAL A 33 8.68 1.86 -5.83
CA VAL A 33 8.83 0.70 -6.71
C VAL A 33 8.83 1.17 -8.16
N PHE A 34 7.94 2.09 -8.53
CA PHE A 34 7.87 2.65 -9.89
C PHE A 34 9.16 3.37 -10.32
N TYR A 35 9.92 3.91 -9.37
CA TYR A 35 11.20 4.55 -9.61
C TYR A 35 12.40 3.71 -9.14
N ALA A 36 12.20 2.42 -8.82
CA ALA A 36 13.24 1.56 -8.25
C ALA A 36 14.50 1.48 -9.13
N LYS A 37 14.34 1.40 -10.45
CA LYS A 37 15.48 1.40 -11.38
C LYS A 37 16.32 2.67 -11.25
N ILE A 38 15.70 3.85 -11.31
CA ILE A 38 16.38 5.14 -11.17
C ILE A 38 17.02 5.26 -9.78
N ILE A 39 16.31 4.86 -8.73
CA ILE A 39 16.85 4.88 -7.36
C ILE A 39 18.07 3.98 -7.25
N SER A 40 18.05 2.81 -7.90
CA SER A 40 19.18 1.87 -7.89
C SER A 40 20.43 2.47 -8.55
N GLU A 41 20.25 3.31 -9.57
CA GLU A 41 21.33 3.98 -10.32
C GLU A 41 21.85 5.21 -9.57
N LEU A 42 20.98 5.97 -8.90
CA LEU A 42 21.32 7.25 -8.26
C LEU A 42 21.76 7.15 -6.78
N PHE A 43 21.27 6.16 -6.04
CA PHE A 43 21.48 6.06 -4.58
C PHE A 43 22.54 5.04 -4.18
N PHE A 44 23.18 4.36 -5.15
CA PHE A 44 24.23 3.39 -4.91
C PHE A 44 25.49 3.72 -5.71
N PRO A 45 26.67 3.18 -5.33
CA PRO A 45 27.91 3.44 -6.06
C PRO A 45 27.82 2.98 -7.52
N ALA A 46 28.30 3.79 -8.47
CA ALA A 46 28.30 3.46 -9.90
C ALA A 46 29.11 2.19 -10.25
N GLY A 47 30.08 1.80 -9.41
CA GLY A 47 30.84 0.54 -9.57
C GLY A 47 30.12 -0.71 -9.06
N LEU A 48 28.94 -0.58 -8.45
CA LEU A 48 28.15 -1.70 -7.97
C LEU A 48 27.45 -2.39 -9.16
N SER A 49 27.45 -3.73 -9.21
CA SER A 49 26.77 -4.42 -10.30
C SER A 49 25.26 -4.11 -10.30
N PRO A 50 24.59 -4.05 -11.47
CA PRO A 50 23.17 -3.75 -11.55
C PRO A 50 22.30 -4.67 -10.67
N PHE A 51 22.68 -5.94 -10.56
CA PHE A 51 22.02 -6.90 -9.69
C PHE A 51 22.05 -6.46 -8.22
N TRP A 52 23.22 -6.09 -7.69
CA TRP A 52 23.37 -5.68 -6.29
C TRP A 52 22.70 -4.33 -6.01
N ALA A 53 22.76 -3.39 -6.96
CA ALA A 53 22.07 -2.11 -6.85
C ALA A 53 20.54 -2.28 -6.75
N MET A 54 19.98 -3.11 -7.62
CA MET A 54 18.54 -3.42 -7.62
C MET A 54 18.14 -4.25 -6.38
N LEU A 55 18.97 -5.22 -5.98
CA LEU A 55 18.73 -6.00 -4.75
C LEU A 55 18.72 -5.10 -3.52
N ASN A 56 19.66 -4.16 -3.40
CA ASN A 56 19.67 -3.21 -2.30
C ASN A 56 18.44 -2.28 -2.33
N THR A 57 18.02 -1.83 -3.51
CA THR A 57 16.83 -0.99 -3.68
C THR A 57 15.57 -1.70 -3.22
N TYR A 58 15.35 -2.95 -3.66
CA TYR A 58 14.24 -3.78 -3.19
C TYR A 58 14.41 -4.23 -1.74
N GLY A 59 15.64 -4.37 -1.26
CA GLY A 59 15.95 -4.65 0.15
C GLY A 59 15.51 -3.50 1.06
N ILE A 60 15.77 -2.26 0.66
CA ILE A 60 15.28 -1.06 1.34
C ILE A 60 13.74 -1.00 1.30
N PHE A 61 13.12 -1.36 0.19
CA PHE A 61 11.66 -1.49 0.10
C PHE A 61 11.10 -2.57 1.04
N ALA A 62 11.75 -3.73 1.08
CA ALA A 62 11.39 -4.84 1.96
C ALA A 62 11.58 -4.48 3.43
N ALA A 63 12.60 -3.69 3.78
CA ALA A 63 12.77 -3.16 5.13
C ALA A 63 11.54 -2.34 5.56
N GLY A 64 10.99 -1.51 4.68
CA GLY A 64 9.74 -0.80 4.95
C GLY A 64 8.57 -1.74 5.30
N TYR A 65 8.44 -2.90 4.65
CA TYR A 65 7.45 -3.92 5.03
C TYR A 65 7.81 -4.61 6.36
N PHE A 66 9.09 -4.94 6.54
CA PHE A 66 9.59 -5.65 7.72
C PHE A 66 9.31 -4.91 9.03
N PHE A 67 9.38 -3.57 9.00
CA PHE A 67 9.12 -2.74 10.18
C PHE A 67 7.63 -2.45 10.43
N ARG A 68 6.70 -2.86 9.56
CA ARG A 68 5.24 -2.67 9.77
C ARG A 68 4.70 -3.33 11.04
N PRO A 69 5.03 -4.59 11.38
CA PRO A 69 4.57 -5.20 12.63
C PRO A 69 5.07 -4.45 13.86
N LEU A 70 6.32 -3.98 13.85
CA LEU A 70 6.87 -3.12 14.91
C LEU A 70 6.06 -1.83 15.00
N GLY A 71 5.77 -1.21 13.86
CA GLY A 71 4.85 -0.09 13.73
C GLY A 71 3.50 -0.34 14.37
N GLY A 72 2.87 -1.48 14.08
CA GLY A 72 1.57 -1.86 14.65
C GLY A 72 1.61 -1.94 16.18
N VAL A 73 2.68 -2.52 16.76
CA VAL A 73 2.85 -2.61 18.23
C VAL A 73 3.09 -1.23 18.85
N VAL A 74 4.02 -0.45 18.28
CA VAL A 74 4.39 0.88 18.77
C VAL A 74 3.21 1.84 18.66
N MET A 75 2.58 1.91 17.50
CA MET A 75 1.43 2.77 17.25
C MET A 75 0.22 2.36 18.09
N ALA A 76 -0.02 1.06 18.31
CA ALA A 76 -1.08 0.62 19.21
C ALA A 76 -0.83 1.07 20.67
N HIS A 77 0.41 0.98 21.14
CA HIS A 77 0.79 1.41 22.49
C HIS A 77 0.62 2.93 22.67
N PHE A 78 1.16 3.73 21.75
CA PHE A 78 0.98 5.19 21.80
C PHE A 78 -0.48 5.60 21.59
N GLY A 79 -1.22 4.90 20.73
CA GLY A 79 -2.65 5.12 20.52
C GLY A 79 -3.48 5.04 21.78
N ASP A 80 -3.07 4.18 22.71
CA ASP A 80 -3.74 4.00 24.00
C ASP A 80 -3.33 5.09 25.02
N LEU A 81 -2.17 5.74 24.86
CA LEU A 81 -1.64 6.77 25.77
C LEU A 81 -2.01 8.22 25.36
N ILE A 82 -1.90 8.55 24.07
CA ILE A 82 -2.05 9.94 23.57
C ILE A 82 -3.39 10.18 22.85
N GLY A 83 -4.21 9.14 22.71
CA GLY A 83 -5.48 9.17 21.99
C GLY A 83 -5.32 8.93 20.49
N ARG A 84 -6.25 8.17 19.91
CA ARG A 84 -6.15 7.68 18.53
C ARG A 84 -6.17 8.79 17.47
N LYS A 85 -6.86 9.91 17.69
CA LYS A 85 -6.83 11.05 16.74
C LYS A 85 -5.40 11.57 16.51
N ARG A 86 -4.64 11.75 17.59
CA ARG A 86 -3.24 12.21 17.52
C ARG A 86 -2.33 11.15 16.89
N LEU A 87 -2.60 9.87 17.17
CA LEU A 87 -1.88 8.77 16.56
C LEU A 87 -2.04 8.74 15.03
N PHE A 88 -3.27 8.89 14.51
CA PHE A 88 -3.49 8.93 13.06
C PHE A 88 -2.81 10.12 12.40
N SER A 89 -2.87 11.30 13.04
CA SER A 89 -2.12 12.47 12.58
C SER A 89 -0.61 12.22 12.56
N LEU A 90 -0.08 11.55 13.59
CA LEU A 90 1.33 11.15 13.63
C LEU A 90 1.68 10.14 12.53
N SER A 91 0.81 9.15 12.26
CA SER A 91 0.99 8.18 11.17
C SER A 91 1.13 8.88 9.82
N ILE A 92 0.17 9.75 9.48
CA ILE A 92 0.20 10.49 8.21
C ILE A 92 1.46 11.36 8.12
N LEU A 93 1.85 12.02 9.21
CA LEU A 93 3.06 12.84 9.24
C LEU A 93 4.33 11.99 9.02
N LEU A 94 4.42 10.84 9.68
CA LEU A 94 5.53 9.88 9.53
C LEU A 94 5.52 9.14 8.20
N MET A 95 4.47 9.28 7.39
CA MET A 95 4.48 8.88 5.98
C MET A 95 4.91 10.04 5.07
N ALA A 96 4.20 11.17 5.18
CA ALA A 96 4.34 12.30 4.27
C ALA A 96 5.72 12.96 4.35
N LEU A 97 6.25 13.15 5.56
CA LEU A 97 7.52 13.83 5.75
C LEU A 97 8.69 13.03 5.17
N PRO A 98 8.85 11.72 5.44
CA PRO A 98 9.84 10.91 4.73
C PRO A 98 9.67 10.92 3.21
N THR A 99 8.44 10.92 2.68
CA THR A 99 8.21 11.01 1.22
C THR A 99 8.76 12.31 0.65
N LEU A 100 8.49 13.45 1.30
CA LEU A 100 9.10 14.74 0.92
C LEU A 100 10.61 14.69 0.98
N MET A 101 11.17 14.13 2.06
CA MET A 101 12.62 14.03 2.25
C MET A 101 13.26 13.21 1.13
N ILE A 102 12.67 12.08 0.72
CA ILE A 102 13.17 11.29 -0.42
C ILE A 102 13.20 12.14 -1.70
N GLY A 103 12.16 12.96 -1.94
CA GLY A 103 12.11 13.83 -3.11
C GLY A 103 13.20 14.90 -3.16
N VAL A 104 13.66 15.40 -2.01
CA VAL A 104 14.69 16.46 -1.95
C VAL A 104 16.09 15.95 -1.60
N MET A 105 16.23 14.66 -1.29
CA MET A 105 17.49 14.08 -0.82
C MET A 105 18.58 14.13 -1.90
N PRO A 106 19.84 14.49 -1.56
CA PRO A 106 20.96 14.36 -2.47
C PRO A 106 21.28 12.89 -2.80
N THR A 107 21.86 12.66 -3.98
CA THR A 107 22.20 11.33 -4.50
C THR A 107 23.53 10.82 -3.95
N PHE A 108 23.90 9.59 -4.30
CA PHE A 108 25.17 8.99 -3.88
C PHE A 108 26.38 9.83 -4.33
N GLU A 109 26.31 10.47 -5.50
CA GLU A 109 27.40 11.32 -6.00
C GLU A 109 27.72 12.50 -5.06
N THR A 110 26.72 13.01 -4.33
CA THR A 110 26.90 14.19 -3.46
C THR A 110 27.26 13.81 -2.02
N ILE A 111 26.65 12.77 -1.45
CA ILE A 111 26.80 12.43 -0.02
C ILE A 111 27.28 10.99 0.24
N GLY A 112 27.64 10.26 -0.81
CA GLY A 112 28.15 8.89 -0.72
C GLY A 112 27.19 7.93 -0.02
N TYR A 113 27.73 7.06 0.84
CA TYR A 113 26.96 6.05 1.58
C TYR A 113 25.89 6.62 2.53
N ALA A 114 25.92 7.92 2.83
CA ALA A 114 24.83 8.54 3.57
C ALA A 114 23.50 8.50 2.77
N ALA A 115 23.54 8.56 1.43
CA ALA A 115 22.33 8.53 0.59
C ALA A 115 21.49 7.25 0.77
N PRO A 116 22.03 6.03 0.61
CA PRO A 116 21.25 4.80 0.81
C PRO A 116 20.88 4.56 2.29
N LEU A 117 21.69 5.03 3.25
CA LEU A 117 21.37 4.94 4.68
C LEU A 117 20.19 5.84 5.07
N LEU A 118 20.17 7.09 4.56
CA LEU A 118 19.04 7.99 4.75
C LEU A 118 17.78 7.46 4.06
N LEU A 119 17.92 6.91 2.84
CA LEU A 119 16.82 6.27 2.13
C LEU A 119 16.23 5.10 2.92
N LEU A 120 17.08 4.24 3.50
CA LEU A 120 16.68 3.18 4.40
C LEU A 120 15.95 3.74 5.63
N LEU A 121 16.51 4.76 6.28
CA LEU A 121 15.88 5.39 7.44
C LEU A 121 14.47 5.93 7.11
N MET A 122 14.32 6.64 5.99
CA MET A 122 13.01 7.14 5.54
C MET A 122 12.02 5.99 5.35
N ARG A 123 12.46 4.87 4.77
CA ARG A 123 11.63 3.67 4.54
C ARG A 123 11.25 2.95 5.83
N VAL A 124 12.16 2.88 6.80
CA VAL A 124 11.87 2.33 8.13
C VAL A 124 10.81 3.18 8.83
N ILE A 125 10.95 4.51 8.80
CA ILE A 125 9.97 5.43 9.41
C ILE A 125 8.58 5.26 8.76
N GLN A 126 8.51 5.23 7.43
CA GLN A 126 7.26 4.96 6.70
C GLN A 126 6.66 3.60 7.04
N GLY A 127 7.50 2.57 7.15
CA GLY A 127 7.08 1.21 7.53
C GLY A 127 6.42 1.17 8.91
N ILE A 128 7.00 1.87 9.88
CA ILE A 128 6.47 1.98 11.25
C ILE A 128 5.11 2.70 11.25
N ALA A 129 4.92 3.70 10.38
CA ALA A 129 3.66 4.47 10.32
C ALA A 129 2.44 3.61 9.93
N ILE A 130 2.57 2.74 8.92
CA ILE A 130 1.44 2.03 8.28
C ILE A 130 0.85 0.88 9.14
N GLY A 131 1.56 0.43 10.18
CA GLY A 131 1.47 -0.94 10.72
C GLY A 131 0.13 -1.47 11.24
N GLY A 132 -0.93 -0.66 11.40
CA GLY A 132 -2.21 -1.11 11.98
C GLY A 132 -3.50 -0.48 11.47
N GLU A 133 -3.44 0.55 10.62
CA GLU A 133 -4.64 1.30 10.21
C GLU A 133 -5.54 0.50 9.26
N ILE A 134 -4.95 -0.14 8.24
CA ILE A 134 -5.69 -0.88 7.21
C ILE A 134 -6.41 -2.13 7.77
N PRO A 135 -5.75 -3.03 8.54
CA PRO A 135 -6.44 -4.18 9.11
C PRO A 135 -7.57 -3.77 10.06
N ALA A 136 -7.38 -2.69 10.83
CA ALA A 136 -8.42 -2.16 11.70
C ALA A 136 -9.63 -1.66 10.90
N ALA A 137 -9.42 -1.06 9.71
CA ALA A 137 -10.50 -0.63 8.82
C ALA A 137 -11.29 -1.82 8.26
N TRP A 138 -10.63 -2.90 7.83
CA TRP A 138 -11.31 -4.13 7.37
C TRP A 138 -12.15 -4.76 8.48
N THR A 139 -11.60 -4.92 9.68
CA THR A 139 -12.34 -5.46 10.84
C THR A 139 -13.53 -4.56 11.19
N PHE A 140 -13.31 -3.24 11.25
CA PHE A 140 -14.36 -2.27 11.57
C PHE A 140 -15.52 -2.35 10.59
N VAL A 141 -15.25 -2.29 9.28
CA VAL A 141 -16.30 -2.38 8.26
C VAL A 141 -17.04 -3.70 8.37
N SER A 142 -16.33 -4.82 8.56
CA SER A 142 -16.94 -6.14 8.71
C SER A 142 -17.86 -6.27 9.92
N GLU A 143 -17.56 -5.57 11.03
CA GLU A 143 -18.40 -5.56 12.23
C GLU A 143 -19.62 -4.64 12.13
N HIS A 144 -19.64 -3.68 11.19
CA HIS A 144 -20.65 -2.62 11.07
C HIS A 144 -21.57 -2.76 9.86
N VAL A 145 -21.39 -3.79 9.04
CA VAL A 145 -22.28 -4.10 7.91
C VAL A 145 -23.02 -5.41 8.17
N PRO A 146 -24.20 -5.61 7.57
CA PRO A 146 -24.89 -6.90 7.63
C PRO A 146 -24.00 -8.04 7.13
N SER A 147 -24.18 -9.23 7.70
CA SER A 147 -23.41 -10.43 7.38
C SER A 147 -23.37 -10.76 5.89
N GLU A 148 -24.41 -10.39 5.14
CA GLU A 148 -24.56 -10.66 3.71
C GLU A 148 -23.82 -9.63 2.82
N LYS A 149 -23.18 -8.61 3.41
CA LYS A 149 -22.53 -7.50 2.68
C LYS A 149 -21.08 -7.27 3.09
N ILE A 150 -20.51 -8.15 3.91
CA ILE A 150 -19.14 -8.03 4.43
C ILE A 150 -18.13 -8.04 3.28
N GLY A 151 -18.31 -8.95 2.31
CA GLY A 151 -17.47 -9.09 1.13
C GLY A 151 -17.52 -7.83 0.26
N PHE A 152 -18.71 -7.35 -0.10
CA PHE A 152 -18.87 -6.12 -0.88
C PHE A 152 -18.23 -4.91 -0.18
N ALA A 153 -18.46 -4.75 1.12
CA ALA A 153 -17.95 -3.61 1.86
C ALA A 153 -16.41 -3.61 1.96
N ASN A 154 -15.81 -4.78 2.21
CA ASN A 154 -14.35 -4.94 2.17
C ASN A 154 -13.77 -4.82 0.75
N GLY A 155 -14.49 -5.29 -0.26
CA GLY A 155 -14.12 -5.13 -1.67
C GLY A 155 -14.07 -3.67 -2.09
N LEU A 156 -15.08 -2.87 -1.68
CA LEU A 156 -15.13 -1.43 -1.92
C LEU A 156 -14.03 -0.68 -1.15
N LEU A 157 -13.79 -1.04 0.12
CA LEU A 157 -12.70 -0.47 0.92
C LEU A 157 -11.34 -0.75 0.26
N THR A 158 -11.12 -1.99 -0.20
CA THR A 158 -9.87 -2.40 -0.87
C THR A 158 -9.69 -1.70 -2.22
N ALA A 159 -10.77 -1.54 -3.00
CA ALA A 159 -10.74 -0.72 -4.21
C ALA A 159 -10.38 0.74 -3.91
N GLY A 160 -10.86 1.28 -2.79
CA GLY A 160 -10.48 2.60 -2.29
C GLY A 160 -8.99 2.73 -1.98
N LEU A 161 -8.36 1.69 -1.40
CA LEU A 161 -6.90 1.67 -1.18
C LEU A 161 -6.12 1.62 -2.50
N SER A 162 -6.60 0.84 -3.47
CA SER A 162 -6.01 0.75 -4.82
C SER A 162 -6.07 2.07 -5.60
N LEU A 163 -6.97 2.99 -5.24
CA LEU A 163 -6.98 4.35 -5.81
C LEU A 163 -5.64 5.07 -5.56
N GLY A 164 -5.00 4.83 -4.42
CA GLY A 164 -3.66 5.33 -4.12
C GLY A 164 -2.61 4.89 -5.13
N ILE A 165 -2.65 3.59 -5.45
CA ILE A 165 -1.76 2.98 -6.44
C ILE A 165 -2.03 3.57 -7.83
N LEU A 166 -3.32 3.75 -8.18
CA LEU A 166 -3.72 4.38 -9.44
C LEU A 166 -3.21 5.81 -9.55
N LEU A 167 -3.36 6.61 -8.50
CA LEU A 167 -2.84 7.98 -8.47
C LEU A 167 -1.31 8.02 -8.68
N GLY A 168 -0.58 7.06 -8.09
CA GLY A 168 0.87 6.92 -8.30
C GLY A 168 1.21 6.54 -9.74
N ALA A 169 0.45 5.62 -10.33
CA ALA A 169 0.64 5.21 -11.72
C ALA A 169 0.30 6.33 -12.70
N LEU A 170 -0.78 7.08 -12.47
CA LEU A 170 -1.17 8.23 -13.28
C LEU A 170 -0.17 9.38 -13.17
N MET A 171 0.38 9.63 -11.97
CA MET A 171 1.47 10.60 -11.81
C MET A 171 2.71 10.16 -12.60
N SER A 172 3.07 8.87 -12.52
CA SER A 172 4.23 8.34 -13.24
C SER A 172 4.02 8.36 -14.75
N LEU A 173 2.80 8.10 -15.23
CA LEU A 173 2.39 8.28 -16.62
C LEU A 173 2.53 9.73 -17.05
N PHE A 174 2.03 10.68 -16.25
CA PHE A 174 2.16 12.11 -16.52
C PHE A 174 3.62 12.52 -16.66
N ILE A 175 4.49 12.11 -15.72
CA ILE A 175 5.93 12.37 -15.81
C ILE A 175 6.54 11.78 -17.09
N SER A 176 6.16 10.55 -17.43
CA SER A 176 6.67 9.85 -18.63
C SER A 176 6.24 10.51 -19.94
N LEU A 177 5.10 11.19 -19.96
CA LEU A 177 4.60 11.92 -21.14
C LEU A 177 5.19 13.33 -21.26
N GLN A 178 5.59 13.95 -20.15
CA GLN A 178 6.03 15.35 -20.13
C GLN A 178 7.55 15.51 -20.20
N PHE A 179 8.31 14.52 -19.74
CA PHE A 179 9.77 14.60 -19.61
C PHE A 179 10.45 13.48 -20.40
N SER A 180 11.63 13.76 -20.95
CA SER A 180 12.49 12.74 -21.57
C SER A 180 13.09 11.83 -20.50
N GLU A 181 13.48 10.60 -20.86
CA GLU A 181 14.12 9.67 -19.92
C GLU A 181 15.35 10.27 -19.24
N ALA A 182 16.15 11.06 -19.97
CA ALA A 182 17.29 11.78 -19.40
C ALA A 182 16.86 12.79 -18.32
N ALA A 183 15.82 13.59 -18.58
CA ALA A 183 15.30 14.54 -17.59
C ALA A 183 14.66 13.83 -16.39
N ILE A 184 14.01 12.68 -16.61
CA ILE A 184 13.44 11.89 -15.53
C ILE A 184 14.53 11.31 -14.64
N HIS A 185 15.61 10.78 -15.22
CA HIS A 185 16.77 10.29 -14.47
C HIS A 185 17.49 11.41 -13.72
N ASP A 186 17.62 12.60 -14.32
CA ASP A 186 18.33 13.72 -13.71
C ASP A 186 17.58 14.32 -12.51
N TRP A 187 16.31 14.70 -12.69
CA TRP A 187 15.58 15.42 -11.64
C TRP A 187 14.07 15.13 -11.57
N ALA A 188 13.40 14.79 -12.68
CA ALA A 188 11.93 14.73 -12.68
C ALA A 188 11.38 13.55 -11.86
N TRP A 189 12.19 12.52 -11.59
CA TRP A 189 11.85 11.44 -10.65
C TRP A 189 11.52 11.94 -9.23
N ARG A 190 11.97 13.14 -8.85
CA ARG A 190 11.69 13.76 -7.55
C ARG A 190 10.25 14.25 -7.42
N ILE A 191 9.62 14.65 -8.53
CA ILE A 191 8.30 15.28 -8.55
C ILE A 191 7.22 14.39 -7.88
N PRO A 192 7.08 13.10 -8.22
CA PRO A 192 6.07 12.24 -7.60
C PRO A 192 6.23 12.13 -6.07
N PHE A 193 7.46 12.10 -5.55
CA PHE A 193 7.72 12.08 -4.12
C PHE A 193 7.31 13.40 -3.44
N ILE A 194 7.65 14.54 -4.04
CA ILE A 194 7.27 15.85 -3.51
C ILE A 194 5.74 16.00 -3.51
N VAL A 195 5.07 15.63 -4.60
CA VAL A 195 3.61 15.70 -4.69
C VAL A 195 2.94 14.76 -3.69
N GLY A 196 3.45 13.54 -3.51
CA GLY A 196 2.95 12.59 -2.50
C GLY A 196 3.02 13.14 -1.10
N GLY A 197 4.18 13.68 -0.75
CA GLY A 197 4.37 14.35 0.53
C GLY A 197 3.42 15.53 0.75
N ILE A 198 3.18 16.36 -0.28
CA ILE A 198 2.18 17.43 -0.23
C ILE A 198 0.77 16.86 -0.03
N PHE A 199 0.40 15.80 -0.76
CA PHE A 199 -0.89 15.13 -0.57
C PHE A 199 -1.04 14.58 0.85
N GLY A 200 0.01 14.00 1.42
CA GLY A 200 0.02 13.54 2.81
C GLY A 200 -0.19 14.69 3.81
N LEU A 201 0.45 15.85 3.60
CA LEU A 201 0.22 17.05 4.43
C LEU A 201 -1.21 17.61 4.28
N VAL A 202 -1.76 17.59 3.06
CA VAL A 202 -3.17 17.97 2.83
C VAL A 202 -4.10 16.98 3.53
N ALA A 203 -3.82 15.68 3.48
CA ALA A 203 -4.60 14.66 4.18
C ALA A 203 -4.58 14.88 5.69
N LEU A 204 -3.40 15.20 6.25
CA LEU A 204 -3.24 15.55 7.65
C LEU A 204 -4.11 16.76 8.03
N TYR A 205 -4.09 17.81 7.20
CA TYR A 205 -4.93 18.99 7.38
C TYR A 205 -6.42 18.64 7.32
N LEU A 206 -6.87 17.91 6.29
CA LEU A 206 -8.27 17.49 6.15
C LEU A 206 -8.74 16.62 7.33
N ARG A 207 -7.86 15.77 7.87
CA ARG A 207 -8.14 14.90 9.01
C ARG A 207 -8.23 15.66 10.34
N SER A 208 -7.64 16.86 10.44
CA SER A 208 -7.79 17.70 11.62
C SER A 208 -9.26 18.13 11.87
N TYR A 209 -10.05 18.25 10.79
CA TYR A 209 -11.48 18.60 10.80
C TYR A 209 -12.41 17.43 11.15
N LEU A 210 -11.91 16.20 11.19
CA LEU A 210 -12.69 15.06 11.64
C LEU A 210 -12.81 15.09 13.17
N LYS A 211 -14.06 15.11 13.66
CA LYS A 211 -14.36 14.87 15.07
C LYS A 211 -14.04 13.41 15.39
N GLU A 212 -13.60 13.12 16.61
CA GLU A 212 -13.50 11.73 17.08
C GLU A 212 -14.89 11.12 17.01
N THR A 213 -15.08 10.19 16.07
CA THR A 213 -16.37 9.59 15.81
C THR A 213 -16.85 8.74 16.99
N PRO A 214 -18.18 8.53 17.15
CA PRO A 214 -18.74 7.60 18.13
C PRO A 214 -18.10 6.20 18.06
N VAL A 215 -17.66 5.81 16.85
CA VAL A 215 -16.84 4.64 16.54
C VAL A 215 -15.56 4.55 17.38
N PHE A 216 -14.82 5.65 17.51
CA PHE A 216 -13.59 5.69 18.31
C PHE A 216 -13.87 5.53 19.81
N LYS A 217 -14.98 6.09 20.29
CA LYS A 217 -15.42 5.93 21.69
C LYS A 217 -15.90 4.50 21.97
N ALA A 218 -16.60 3.86 21.04
CA ALA A 218 -17.04 2.47 21.17
C ALA A 218 -15.85 1.48 21.19
N MET A 219 -14.82 1.72 20.37
CA MET A 219 -13.55 0.97 20.39
C MET A 219 -12.79 1.13 21.73
N GLN A 220 -12.87 2.31 22.35
CA GLN A 220 -12.27 2.59 23.66
C GLN A 220 -12.98 1.84 24.79
N ALA A 221 -14.32 1.88 24.81
CA ALA A 221 -15.14 1.18 25.81
C ALA A 221 -14.98 -0.35 25.75
N ARG A 222 -14.75 -0.93 24.57
CA ARG A 222 -14.48 -2.38 24.41
C ARG A 222 -13.08 -2.79 24.88
N LYS A 223 -12.08 -1.90 24.84
CA LYS A 223 -10.69 -2.20 25.24
C LYS A 223 -10.47 -2.23 26.75
N GLU A 224 -11.28 -1.50 27.54
CA GLU A 224 -11.21 -1.55 29.01
C GLU A 224 -11.54 -2.95 29.58
N LEU A 225 -12.15 -3.84 28.79
CA LEU A 225 -12.56 -5.18 29.21
C LEU A 225 -11.49 -6.28 29.06
N SER A 226 -10.35 -6.04 28.36
CA SER A 226 -9.34 -7.09 28.15
C SER A 226 -7.99 -6.75 28.81
N LYS A 227 -7.73 -7.34 29.99
CA LYS A 227 -6.48 -7.16 30.77
C LYS A 227 -5.27 -8.01 30.31
N GLU A 228 -5.44 -8.93 29.37
CA GLU A 228 -4.34 -9.76 28.84
C GLU A 228 -3.85 -9.26 27.47
N MET A 229 -2.55 -9.40 27.18
CA MET A 229 -2.01 -9.10 25.84
C MET A 229 -2.69 -10.01 24.79
N PRO A 230 -3.57 -9.47 23.92
CA PRO A 230 -4.43 -10.28 23.04
C PRO A 230 -3.62 -11.18 22.10
N VAL A 231 -2.42 -10.72 21.71
CA VAL A 231 -1.51 -11.44 20.81
C VAL A 231 -1.10 -12.80 21.36
N LYS A 232 -0.82 -12.91 22.67
CA LYS A 232 -0.39 -14.17 23.29
C LYS A 232 -1.52 -15.20 23.29
N GLN A 233 -2.75 -14.76 23.56
CA GLN A 233 -3.93 -15.63 23.51
C GLN A 233 -4.25 -16.10 22.09
N VAL A 234 -4.18 -15.20 21.10
CA VAL A 234 -4.41 -15.52 19.69
C VAL A 234 -3.37 -16.53 19.17
N LEU A 235 -2.08 -16.30 19.46
CA LEU A 235 -1.01 -17.22 19.06
C LEU A 235 -1.05 -18.56 19.82
N ALA A 236 -1.60 -18.60 21.04
CA ALA A 236 -1.73 -19.83 21.80
C ALA A 236 -2.93 -20.67 21.34
N ARG A 237 -4.09 -20.04 21.12
CA ARG A 237 -5.38 -20.72 20.90
C ARG A 237 -5.84 -20.80 19.44
N HIS A 238 -5.30 -19.98 18.55
CA HIS A 238 -5.77 -19.84 17.16
C HIS A 238 -4.66 -20.03 16.11
N LYS A 239 -3.65 -20.86 16.40
CA LYS A 239 -2.47 -21.10 15.53
C LYS A 239 -2.83 -21.39 14.07
N THR A 240 -3.81 -22.27 13.83
CA THR A 240 -4.24 -22.64 12.47
C THR A 240 -4.80 -21.44 11.71
N ALA A 241 -5.64 -20.62 12.36
CA ALA A 241 -6.20 -19.42 11.74
C ALA A 241 -5.11 -18.37 11.43
N VAL A 242 -4.12 -18.24 12.32
CA VAL A 242 -2.96 -17.37 12.11
C VAL A 242 -2.15 -17.82 10.89
N VAL A 243 -1.82 -19.11 10.79
CA VAL A 243 -1.06 -19.66 9.65
C VAL A 243 -1.81 -19.47 8.34
N ILE A 244 -3.12 -19.77 8.31
CA ILE A 244 -3.95 -19.56 7.12
C ILE A 244 -3.95 -18.07 6.75
N GLY A 245 -4.19 -17.17 7.70
CA GLY A 245 -4.18 -15.73 7.46
C GLY A 245 -2.83 -15.22 6.93
N MET A 246 -1.71 -15.73 7.45
CA MET A 246 -0.36 -15.41 6.97
C MET A 246 -0.16 -15.86 5.52
N LEU A 247 -0.54 -17.09 5.17
CA LEU A 247 -0.39 -17.63 3.81
C LEU A 247 -1.25 -16.86 2.81
N LEU A 248 -2.50 -16.52 3.17
CA LEU A 248 -3.39 -15.72 2.33
C LEU A 248 -2.85 -14.31 2.11
N THR A 249 -2.32 -13.68 3.17
CA THR A 249 -1.73 -12.34 3.09
C THR A 249 -0.43 -12.34 2.29
N TRP A 250 0.38 -13.39 2.42
CA TRP A 250 1.56 -13.58 1.57
C TRP A 250 1.14 -13.66 0.11
N PHE A 251 0.21 -14.57 -0.23
CA PHE A 251 -0.27 -14.73 -1.59
C PHE A 251 -0.79 -13.41 -2.19
N LEU A 252 -1.65 -12.69 -1.45
CA LEU A 252 -2.14 -11.37 -1.83
C LEU A 252 -0.99 -10.40 -2.11
N THR A 253 -0.03 -10.30 -1.18
CA THR A 253 1.10 -9.37 -1.30
C THR A 253 1.99 -9.73 -2.49
N ALA A 254 2.23 -11.02 -2.74
CA ALA A 254 2.99 -11.49 -3.89
C ALA A 254 2.30 -11.12 -5.22
N CYS A 255 0.99 -11.35 -5.33
CA CYS A 255 0.22 -10.95 -6.51
C CYS A 255 0.31 -9.43 -6.76
N VAL A 256 0.11 -8.61 -5.73
CA VAL A 256 0.17 -7.14 -5.88
C VAL A 256 1.59 -6.67 -6.22
N VAL A 257 2.61 -7.13 -5.50
CA VAL A 257 3.99 -6.67 -5.74
C VAL A 257 4.47 -7.09 -7.13
N VAL A 258 4.24 -8.35 -7.53
CA VAL A 258 4.77 -8.88 -8.80
C VAL A 258 3.95 -8.42 -9.99
N LEU A 259 2.61 -8.57 -9.94
CA LEU A 259 1.75 -8.33 -11.11
C LEU A 259 1.37 -6.86 -11.30
N ILE A 260 1.51 -6.02 -10.26
CA ILE A 260 1.09 -4.61 -10.30
C ILE A 260 2.27 -3.68 -10.05
N LEU A 261 3.05 -3.88 -8.99
CA LEU A 261 4.10 -2.90 -8.65
C LEU A 261 5.37 -3.05 -9.48
N ALA A 262 5.83 -4.28 -9.69
CA ALA A 262 7.05 -4.57 -10.44
C ALA A 262 6.85 -4.57 -11.97
N MET A 263 5.60 -4.69 -12.43
CA MET A 263 5.28 -4.85 -13.85
C MET A 263 5.81 -3.72 -14.75
N PRO A 264 5.71 -2.42 -14.38
CA PRO A 264 6.26 -1.35 -15.22
C PRO A 264 7.79 -1.44 -15.38
N ASN A 265 8.49 -1.80 -14.31
CA ASN A 265 9.95 -2.02 -14.37
C ASN A 265 10.31 -3.24 -15.21
N LEU A 266 9.49 -4.29 -15.18
CA LEU A 266 9.70 -5.47 -16.01
C LEU A 266 9.52 -5.14 -17.49
N LEU A 267 8.43 -4.45 -17.85
CA LEU A 267 8.13 -4.06 -19.24
C LEU A 267 9.22 -3.15 -19.82
N THR A 268 9.62 -2.13 -19.08
CA THR A 268 10.65 -1.17 -19.52
C THR A 268 12.06 -1.77 -19.49
N GLY A 269 12.38 -2.61 -18.50
CA GLY A 269 13.72 -3.14 -18.30
C GLY A 269 14.06 -4.38 -19.12
N ALA A 270 13.12 -5.33 -19.26
CA ALA A 270 13.37 -6.62 -19.90
C ALA A 270 12.75 -6.73 -21.30
N PHE A 271 11.68 -5.98 -21.59
CA PHE A 271 10.93 -6.10 -22.84
C PHE A 271 11.00 -4.84 -23.72
N GLY A 272 11.74 -3.82 -23.32
CA GLY A 272 12.00 -2.63 -24.14
C GLY A 272 10.79 -1.73 -24.39
N PHE A 273 9.72 -1.86 -23.60
CA PHE A 273 8.55 -0.98 -23.72
C PHE A 273 8.92 0.45 -23.30
N GLU A 274 8.32 1.43 -23.96
CA GLU A 274 8.38 2.80 -23.50
C GLU A 274 7.70 2.93 -22.12
N ARG A 275 8.23 3.86 -21.31
CA ARG A 275 7.75 4.06 -19.94
C ARG A 275 6.31 4.58 -19.89
N SER A 276 5.94 5.44 -20.82
CA SER A 276 4.57 5.91 -21.05
C SER A 276 3.61 4.73 -21.26
N ASP A 277 3.92 3.82 -22.18
CA ASP A 277 3.11 2.64 -22.48
C ASP A 277 2.99 1.72 -21.25
N ALA A 278 4.11 1.50 -20.55
CA ALA A 278 4.12 0.69 -19.34
C ALA A 278 3.18 1.25 -18.25
N PHE A 279 3.22 2.56 -17.98
CA PHE A 279 2.34 3.18 -16.99
C PHE A 279 0.89 3.34 -17.46
N GLN A 280 0.65 3.44 -18.77
CA GLN A 280 -0.70 3.42 -19.33
C GLN A 280 -1.36 2.05 -19.12
N MET A 281 -0.66 0.97 -19.48
CA MET A 281 -1.11 -0.40 -19.23
C MET A 281 -1.30 -0.67 -17.73
N GLN A 282 -0.37 -0.18 -16.90
CA GLN A 282 -0.46 -0.30 -15.45
C GLN A 282 -1.71 0.38 -14.87
N SER A 283 -2.02 1.59 -15.35
CA SER A 283 -3.20 2.34 -14.91
C SER A 283 -4.49 1.59 -15.27
N ALA A 284 -4.57 1.05 -16.49
CA ALA A 284 -5.69 0.21 -16.91
C ALA A 284 -5.82 -1.06 -16.03
N ALA A 285 -4.71 -1.72 -15.74
CA ALA A 285 -4.68 -2.91 -14.88
C ALA A 285 -5.18 -2.61 -13.45
N ILE A 286 -4.81 -1.45 -12.87
CA ILE A 286 -5.27 -1.06 -11.53
C ILE A 286 -6.78 -0.77 -11.51
N ILE A 287 -7.31 -0.13 -12.56
CA ILE A 287 -8.77 0.09 -12.68
C ILE A 287 -9.49 -1.27 -12.72
N MET A 288 -8.99 -2.21 -13.52
CA MET A 288 -9.54 -3.57 -13.56
C MET A 288 -9.42 -4.29 -12.21
N GLN A 289 -8.31 -4.10 -11.49
CA GLN A 289 -8.13 -4.63 -10.14
C GLN A 289 -9.15 -4.04 -9.16
N MET A 290 -9.41 -2.73 -9.20
CA MET A 290 -10.42 -2.07 -8.35
C MET A 290 -11.82 -2.66 -8.58
N LEU A 291 -12.21 -2.81 -9.85
CA LEU A 291 -13.47 -3.46 -10.22
C LEU A 291 -13.48 -4.93 -9.76
N GLY A 292 -12.36 -5.64 -9.95
CA GLY A 292 -12.15 -7.01 -9.49
C GLY A 292 -12.32 -7.17 -7.98
N CYS A 293 -11.82 -6.24 -7.17
CA CYS A 293 -12.01 -6.25 -5.71
C CYS A 293 -13.50 -6.16 -5.32
N ILE A 294 -14.26 -5.28 -5.98
CA ILE A 294 -15.70 -5.13 -5.72
C ILE A 294 -16.46 -6.39 -6.17
N LEU A 295 -16.18 -6.88 -7.38
CA LEU A 295 -16.79 -8.10 -7.91
C LEU A 295 -16.48 -9.33 -7.06
N ALA A 296 -15.23 -9.52 -6.67
CA ALA A 296 -14.82 -10.60 -5.78
C ALA A 296 -15.52 -10.51 -4.42
N GLY A 297 -15.70 -9.29 -3.90
CA GLY A 297 -16.47 -9.05 -2.68
C GLY A 297 -17.93 -9.51 -2.81
N ILE A 298 -18.61 -9.12 -3.90
CA ILE A 298 -20.00 -9.53 -4.18
C ILE A 298 -20.10 -11.05 -4.36
N LEU A 299 -19.15 -11.65 -5.07
CA LEU A 299 -19.10 -13.10 -5.26
C LEU A 299 -18.84 -13.82 -3.94
N ALA A 300 -18.02 -13.26 -3.05
CA ALA A 300 -17.72 -13.85 -1.76
C ALA A 300 -18.95 -13.84 -0.85
N ASP A 301 -19.74 -12.77 -0.87
CA ASP A 301 -21.03 -12.70 -0.16
C ASP A 301 -22.03 -13.73 -0.69
N ARG A 302 -22.03 -14.00 -2.00
CA ARG A 302 -23.00 -14.92 -2.64
C ARG A 302 -22.61 -16.39 -2.57
N PHE A 303 -21.32 -16.70 -2.76
CA PHE A 303 -20.82 -18.07 -2.97
C PHE A 303 -19.86 -18.54 -1.86
N GLY A 304 -19.49 -17.65 -0.95
CA GLY A 304 -18.53 -17.89 0.12
C GLY A 304 -17.09 -17.57 -0.30
N ALA A 305 -16.33 -16.98 0.64
CA ALA A 305 -14.96 -16.51 0.40
C ALA A 305 -14.00 -17.61 -0.07
N ALA A 306 -14.11 -18.84 0.45
CA ALA A 306 -13.22 -19.95 0.11
C ALA A 306 -13.31 -20.33 -1.38
N LYS A 307 -14.54 -20.45 -1.93
CA LYS A 307 -14.74 -20.82 -3.34
C LYS A 307 -14.20 -19.72 -4.25
N VAL A 308 -14.55 -18.46 -3.96
CA VAL A 308 -14.10 -17.30 -4.74
C VAL A 308 -12.58 -17.19 -4.74
N LEU A 309 -11.94 -17.43 -3.60
CA LEU A 309 -10.49 -17.44 -3.50
C LEU A 309 -9.88 -18.55 -4.36
N ILE A 310 -10.38 -19.79 -4.29
CA ILE A 310 -9.85 -20.91 -5.08
C ILE A 310 -9.96 -20.62 -6.59
N PHE A 311 -11.16 -20.24 -7.06
CA PHE A 311 -11.37 -19.94 -8.48
C PHE A 311 -10.57 -18.70 -8.92
N GLY A 312 -10.49 -17.68 -8.06
CA GLY A 312 -9.67 -16.50 -8.31
C GLY A 312 -8.18 -16.83 -8.44
N SER A 313 -7.64 -17.65 -7.53
CA SER A 313 -6.24 -18.07 -7.56
C SER A 313 -5.91 -18.91 -8.80
N LEU A 314 -6.80 -19.83 -9.20
CA LEU A 314 -6.65 -20.58 -10.44
C LEU A 314 -6.71 -19.68 -11.68
N GLY A 315 -7.62 -18.70 -11.68
CA GLY A 315 -7.74 -17.70 -12.74
C GLY A 315 -6.47 -16.84 -12.86
N VAL A 316 -5.94 -16.36 -11.73
CA VAL A 316 -4.66 -15.62 -11.71
C VAL A 316 -3.53 -16.48 -12.24
N ALA A 317 -3.41 -17.75 -11.82
CA ALA A 317 -2.36 -18.64 -12.30
C ALA A 317 -2.45 -18.87 -13.82
N ALA A 318 -3.66 -19.11 -14.35
CA ALA A 318 -3.87 -19.31 -15.78
C ALA A 318 -3.56 -18.03 -16.59
N ILE A 319 -4.11 -16.89 -16.18
CA ILE A 319 -3.93 -15.61 -16.88
C ILE A 319 -2.47 -15.17 -16.81
N ALA A 320 -1.83 -15.26 -15.64
CA ALA A 320 -0.42 -14.91 -15.50
C ALA A 320 0.46 -15.80 -16.40
N THR A 321 0.20 -17.11 -16.46
CA THR A 321 0.95 -18.02 -17.33
C THR A 321 0.80 -17.63 -18.80
N ILE A 322 -0.43 -17.39 -19.27
CA ILE A 322 -0.71 -16.96 -20.64
C ILE A 322 0.00 -15.63 -20.93
N PHE A 323 -0.14 -14.66 -20.03
CA PHE A 323 0.44 -13.34 -20.17
C PHE A 323 1.96 -13.39 -20.27
N TYR A 324 2.65 -14.04 -19.33
CA TYR A 324 4.12 -14.13 -19.36
C TYR A 324 4.66 -14.94 -20.55
N HIS A 325 3.96 -15.99 -20.98
CA HIS A 325 4.32 -16.71 -22.22
C HIS A 325 4.14 -15.83 -23.47
N SER A 326 3.04 -15.07 -23.55
CA SER A 326 2.81 -14.14 -24.66
C SER A 326 3.84 -13.00 -24.68
N LEU A 327 4.24 -12.49 -23.52
CA LEU A 327 5.28 -11.46 -23.41
C LEU A 327 6.62 -11.98 -23.93
N GLY A 328 7.00 -13.21 -23.58
CA GLY A 328 8.22 -13.86 -24.07
C GLY A 328 8.24 -14.06 -25.59
N ALA A 329 7.08 -14.21 -26.22
CA ALA A 329 6.96 -14.32 -27.68
C ALA A 329 7.04 -12.96 -28.42
N VAL A 330 6.87 -11.84 -27.69
CA VAL A 330 6.92 -10.47 -28.23
C VAL A 330 8.33 -9.85 -28.08
N SER A 331 9.27 -10.56 -27.47
CA SER A 331 10.68 -10.13 -27.35
C SER A 331 11.24 -9.74 -28.74
N PRO A 332 11.64 -8.48 -28.97
CA PRO A 332 12.39 -8.14 -30.16
C PRO A 332 13.77 -8.79 -30.04
N THR A 333 14.13 -9.57 -31.05
CA THR A 333 15.51 -9.99 -31.32
C THR A 333 16.44 -8.80 -31.46
#